data_AF-A0A0G0DE75-F1
#
_entry.id   AF-A0A0G0DE75-F1
#
_cell.length_a   1.000
_cell.length_b   1.000
_cell.length_c   1.000
_cell.angle_alpha   90.00
_cell.angle_beta   90.00
_cell.angle_gamma   90.00
#
_symmetry.space_group_name_H-M   'P 1'
#
loop_
_entity.id
_entity.type
_entity.pdbx_description
1 polymer ?
#
loop_
_entity_poly.entity_id
_entity_poly.type
_entity_poly.pdbx_seq_one_letter_code
_entity_poly.pdbx_strand_id
1 'polypeptide(L)'
;MRRIYPYFTLTLIVFLSTLLLWLPFLTKSFNWLGLKIENSSFEYVYKHYDGPLYVIPAKTLYDPAKLKTPEGENILAQPASYFAAHLPLYPLTIRLFKELMSHSLQVSQLAYLKSMLLVNIFATVGLAWLFYFILKKIKITKEPLLLTIIFLFLPRLFIVRSVGAPESLFLLLILGSLYFFEKRMLKG
;
A
#
# COMPACT_ATOMS: atom_id res chain seq x y z
N MET A 1 -2.40 -26.49 -15.47
CA MET A 1 -1.66 -25.19 -15.49
C MET A 1 -2.56 -23.94 -15.61
N ARG A 2 -3.80 -24.01 -16.16
CA ARG A 2 -4.67 -22.82 -16.34
C ARG A 2 -5.13 -22.05 -15.09
N ARG A 3 -4.99 -22.60 -13.87
CA ARG A 3 -5.52 -22.00 -12.64
C ARG A 3 -4.67 -20.84 -12.08
N ILE A 4 -3.39 -20.73 -12.44
CA ILE A 4 -2.50 -19.72 -11.87
C ILE A 4 -2.41 -18.43 -12.69
N TYR A 5 -2.71 -18.49 -13.99
CA TYR A 5 -2.65 -17.33 -14.88
C TYR A 5 -3.44 -16.12 -14.37
N PRO A 6 -4.67 -16.26 -13.84
CA PRO A 6 -5.41 -15.09 -13.35
C PRO A 6 -4.68 -14.36 -12.22
N TYR A 7 -4.08 -15.09 -11.28
CA TYR A 7 -3.32 -14.49 -10.18
C TYR A 7 -2.08 -13.77 -10.69
N PHE A 8 -1.34 -14.41 -11.62
CA PHE A 8 -0.19 -13.79 -12.27
C PHE A 8 -0.57 -12.52 -13.06
N THR A 9 -1.66 -12.58 -13.84
CA THR A 9 -2.20 -11.44 -14.59
C THR A 9 -2.58 -10.31 -13.65
N LEU A 10 -3.27 -10.58 -12.54
CA LEU A 10 -3.62 -9.57 -11.55
C LEU A 10 -2.40 -8.93 -10.92
N THR A 11 -1.40 -9.74 -10.55
CA THR A 11 -0.11 -9.24 -10.06
C THR A 11 0.53 -8.30 -11.08
N LEU A 12 0.65 -8.74 -12.33
CA LEU A 12 1.23 -7.94 -13.40
C LEU A 12 0.47 -6.62 -13.60
N ILE A 13 -0.86 -6.65 -13.56
CA ILE A 13 -1.70 -5.44 -13.66
C ILE A 13 -1.41 -4.49 -12.51
N VAL A 14 -1.35 -4.97 -11.26
CA VAL A 14 -1.01 -4.11 -10.10
C VAL A 14 0.34 -3.45 -10.30
N PHE A 15 1.39 -4.20 -10.63
CA PHE A 15 2.74 -3.67 -10.81
C PHE A 15 2.83 -2.69 -11.99
N LEU A 16 2.36 -3.08 -13.18
CA LEU A 16 2.48 -2.25 -14.39
C LEU A 16 1.68 -0.96 -14.28
N SER A 17 0.47 -1.02 -13.74
CA SER A 17 -0.36 0.18 -13.62
C SER A 17 0.12 1.12 -12.50
N THR A 18 0.73 0.59 -11.43
CA THR A 18 1.43 1.41 -10.43
C THR A 18 2.68 2.05 -11.02
N LEU A 19 3.47 1.30 -11.80
CA LEU A 19 4.64 1.82 -12.50
C LEU A 19 4.26 2.94 -13.48
N LEU A 20 3.15 2.78 -14.21
CA LEU A 20 2.64 3.81 -15.11
C LEU A 20 2.28 5.11 -14.37
N LEU A 21 1.69 5.01 -13.17
CA LEU A 21 1.42 6.18 -12.32
C LEU A 21 2.70 6.83 -11.79
N TRP A 22 3.72 6.03 -11.49
CA TRP A 22 5.00 6.50 -11.00
C TRP A 22 5.89 7.09 -12.08
N LEU A 23 5.67 6.71 -13.34
CA LEU A 23 6.51 7.06 -14.48
C LEU A 23 6.83 8.57 -14.55
N PRO A 24 5.87 9.52 -14.51
CA PRO A 24 6.19 10.95 -14.56
C PRO A 24 7.10 11.43 -13.42
N PHE A 25 7.00 10.82 -12.24
CA PHE A 25 7.80 11.18 -11.06
C PHE A 25 9.20 10.52 -11.08
N LEU A 26 9.32 9.35 -11.72
CA LEU A 26 10.58 8.65 -11.95
C LEU A 26 11.42 9.34 -13.04
N THR A 27 10.77 9.77 -14.13
CA THR A 27 11.42 10.45 -15.26
C THR A 27 11.57 11.95 -15.06
N LYS A 28 11.03 12.50 -13.97
CA LYS A 28 10.98 13.95 -13.70
C LYS A 28 10.39 14.73 -14.87
N SER A 29 9.32 14.21 -15.45
CA SER A 29 8.64 14.81 -16.61
C SER A 29 7.82 16.03 -16.20
N PHE A 30 8.04 17.17 -16.85
CA PHE A 30 7.27 18.40 -16.60
C PHE A 30 5.84 18.36 -17.18
N ASN A 31 5.63 17.55 -18.21
CA ASN A 31 4.32 17.32 -18.82
C ASN A 31 4.04 15.82 -18.86
N TRP A 32 2.84 15.42 -18.45
CA TRP A 32 2.38 14.04 -18.51
C TRP A 32 0.92 13.99 -18.96
N LEU A 33 0.66 13.43 -20.15
CA LEU A 33 -0.69 13.30 -20.71
C LEU A 33 -1.47 14.63 -20.76
N GLY A 34 -0.78 15.75 -21.04
CA GLY A 34 -1.38 17.09 -21.06
C GLY A 34 -1.46 17.79 -19.70
N LEU A 35 -1.10 17.11 -18.61
CA LEU A 35 -0.99 17.70 -17.27
C LEU A 35 0.41 18.30 -17.08
N LYS A 36 0.47 19.55 -16.61
CA LYS A 36 1.72 20.16 -16.16
C LYS A 36 1.99 19.74 -14.72
N ILE A 37 3.14 19.13 -14.47
CA ILE A 37 3.58 18.68 -13.15
C ILE A 37 4.82 19.47 -12.77
N GLU A 38 4.61 20.57 -12.05
CA GLU A 38 5.70 21.36 -11.51
C GLU A 38 6.46 20.54 -10.45
N ASN A 39 7.79 20.55 -10.51
CA ASN A 39 8.65 19.81 -9.58
C ASN A 39 8.38 18.30 -9.52
N SER A 40 8.17 17.66 -10.68
CA SER A 40 7.99 16.21 -10.77
C SER A 40 9.19 15.46 -10.21
N SER A 41 9.02 14.98 -8.98
CA SER A 41 10.01 14.20 -8.26
C SER A 41 9.30 13.08 -7.50
N PHE A 42 10.01 11.99 -7.27
CA PHE A 42 9.47 10.87 -6.52
C PHE A 42 9.22 11.21 -5.03
N GLU A 43 9.74 12.33 -4.54
CA GLU A 43 9.36 12.88 -3.23
C GLU A 43 7.87 13.17 -3.13
N TYR A 44 7.23 13.54 -4.25
CA TYR A 44 5.80 13.78 -4.27
C TYR A 44 5.02 12.52 -3.88
N VAL A 45 5.41 11.36 -4.41
CA VAL A 45 4.83 10.06 -4.09
C VAL A 45 5.06 9.71 -2.61
N TYR A 46 6.25 9.99 -2.08
CA TYR A 46 6.59 9.73 -0.68
C TYR A 46 5.83 10.62 0.31
N LYS A 47 5.58 11.89 -0.04
CA LYS A 47 4.91 12.88 0.80
C LYS A 47 3.38 12.83 0.69
N HIS A 48 2.84 12.05 -0.23
CA HIS A 48 1.41 12.04 -0.50
C HIS A 48 0.60 11.38 0.64
N TYR A 49 -0.57 11.95 0.93
CA TYR A 49 -1.47 11.56 2.03
C TYR A 49 -0.73 11.38 3.36
N ASP A 50 -1.04 10.30 4.07
CA ASP A 50 -0.61 10.02 5.43
C ASP A 50 0.70 9.21 5.46
N GLY A 51 1.36 9.01 4.31
CA GLY A 51 2.55 8.15 4.20
C GLY A 51 3.63 8.46 5.26
N PRO A 52 4.10 9.72 5.35
CA PRO A 52 5.05 10.12 6.38
C PRO A 52 4.54 9.87 7.81
N LEU A 53 3.23 10.02 8.05
CA LEU A 53 2.60 9.79 9.36
C LEU A 53 2.69 8.32 9.79
N TYR A 54 2.71 7.36 8.87
CA TYR A 54 2.90 5.95 9.18
C TYR A 54 4.38 5.52 9.21
N VAL A 55 5.27 6.23 8.52
CA VAL A 55 6.72 5.95 8.58
C VAL A 55 7.33 6.31 9.92
N ILE A 56 6.89 7.41 10.55
CA ILE A 56 7.35 7.81 11.88
C ILE A 56 7.14 6.71 12.94
N PRO A 57 5.92 6.17 13.14
CA PRO A 57 5.71 5.07 14.08
C PRO A 57 6.40 3.77 13.64
N ALA A 58 6.62 3.54 12.34
CA ALA A 58 7.38 2.38 11.88
C ALA A 58 8.86 2.44 12.34
N LYS A 59 9.44 3.64 12.34
CA LYS A 59 10.81 3.90 12.82
C LYS A 59 10.89 3.84 14.34
N THR A 60 9.99 4.53 15.02
CA THR A 60 10.07 4.79 16.47
C THR A 60 9.41 3.72 17.32
N LEU A 61 8.55 2.88 16.74
CA LEU A 61 7.65 1.97 17.46
C LEU A 61 6.81 2.70 18.50
N TYR A 62 6.31 3.88 18.13
CA TYR A 62 5.47 4.74 18.98
C TYR A 62 6.14 5.23 20.26
N ASP A 63 7.47 5.07 20.39
CA ASP A 63 8.23 5.53 21.55
C ASP A 63 8.30 7.07 21.56
N PRO A 64 7.66 7.75 22.55
CA PRO A 64 7.66 9.21 22.62
C PRO A 64 9.05 9.82 22.77
N ALA A 65 10.00 9.08 23.37
CA ALA A 65 11.38 9.57 23.52
C ALA A 65 12.11 9.64 22.17
N LYS A 66 11.73 8.77 21.22
CA LYS A 66 12.30 8.74 19.85
C LYS A 66 11.59 9.69 18.88
N LEU A 67 10.48 10.30 19.30
CA LEU A 67 9.70 11.23 18.49
C LEU A 67 10.14 12.69 18.63
N LYS A 68 10.96 13.02 19.63
CA LYS A 68 11.37 14.40 19.91
C LYS A 68 12.64 14.76 19.14
N THR A 69 12.60 15.87 18.40
CA THR A 69 13.81 16.61 17.97
C THR A 69 14.36 17.39 19.15
N PRO A 70 15.57 17.97 19.05
CA PRO A 70 16.08 18.92 20.04
C PRO A 70 15.12 20.10 20.30
N GLU A 71 14.28 20.49 19.33
CA GLU A 71 13.24 21.50 19.51
C GLU A 71 11.93 20.97 20.14
N GLY A 72 11.84 19.67 20.41
CA GLY A 72 10.70 19.04 21.11
C GLY A 72 9.60 18.50 20.20
N GLU A 73 9.66 18.72 18.89
CA GLU A 73 8.68 18.27 17.89
C GLU A 73 9.26 17.18 16.98
N ASN A 74 8.48 16.53 16.12
CA ASN A 74 9.04 15.71 15.03
C ASN A 74 9.06 16.50 13.72
N ILE A 75 9.61 15.90 12.67
CA ILE A 75 9.64 16.46 11.30
C ILE A 75 8.27 16.89 10.74
N LEU A 76 7.14 16.50 11.37
CA LEU A 76 5.79 16.89 10.97
C LEU A 76 5.11 17.82 11.99
N ALA A 77 5.84 18.32 12.99
CA ALA A 77 5.34 19.18 14.06
C ALA A 77 4.10 18.62 14.79
N GLN A 78 4.00 17.29 14.92
CA GLN A 78 2.87 16.63 15.57
C GLN A 78 3.23 16.14 16.98
N PRO A 79 2.30 16.19 17.96
CA PRO A 79 2.55 15.62 19.29
C PRO A 79 2.60 14.09 19.22
N ALA A 80 3.26 13.44 20.20
CA ALA A 80 3.34 11.97 20.26
C ALA A 80 1.96 11.29 20.30
N SER A 81 0.97 11.93 20.94
CA SER A 81 -0.42 11.46 20.99
C SER A 81 -1.09 11.37 19.62
N TYR A 82 -0.68 12.20 18.65
CA TYR A 82 -1.20 12.15 17.29
C TYR A 82 -0.86 10.82 16.62
N PHE A 83 0.36 10.33 16.79
CA PHE A 83 0.77 9.04 16.23
C PHE A 83 0.08 7.87 16.92
N ALA A 84 -0.20 7.96 18.22
CA ALA A 84 -0.91 6.91 18.96
C ALA A 84 -2.33 6.63 18.41
N ALA A 85 -2.95 7.56 17.68
CA ALA A 85 -4.22 7.34 17.01
C ALA A 85 -4.15 6.38 15.80
N HIS A 86 -2.95 6.06 15.32
CA HIS A 86 -2.73 5.23 14.14
C HIS A 86 -2.53 3.77 14.53
N LEU A 87 -3.30 2.86 13.92
CA LEU A 87 -3.22 1.42 14.22
C LEU A 87 -1.83 0.85 13.88
N PRO A 88 -1.26 -0.03 14.72
CA PRO A 88 0.14 -0.45 14.64
C PRO A 88 0.45 -1.40 13.50
N LEU A 89 -0.54 -2.12 12.96
CA LEU A 89 -0.29 -3.18 11.98
C LEU A 89 0.40 -2.66 10.71
N TYR A 90 -0.02 -1.51 10.18
CA TYR A 90 0.60 -0.94 8.97
C TYR A 90 2.03 -0.43 9.24
N PRO A 91 2.32 0.36 10.30
CA PRO A 91 3.71 0.68 10.67
C PRO A 91 4.61 -0.53 10.94
N LEU A 92 4.09 -1.58 11.56
CA LEU A 92 4.84 -2.82 11.81
C LEU A 92 5.16 -3.56 10.52
N THR A 93 4.24 -3.63 9.55
CA THR A 93 4.52 -4.25 8.25
C THR A 93 5.54 -3.42 7.45
N ILE A 94 5.50 -2.09 7.52
CA ILE A 94 6.53 -1.22 6.93
C ILE A 94 7.91 -1.58 7.51
N ARG A 95 8.01 -1.68 8.84
CA ARG A 95 9.25 -2.03 9.51
C ARG A 95 9.75 -3.41 9.10
N LEU A 96 8.87 -4.42 9.07
CA LEU A 96 9.20 -5.77 8.62
C LEU A 96 9.76 -5.76 7.20
N PHE A 97 9.09 -5.08 6.26
CA PHE A 97 9.57 -4.96 4.89
C PHE A 97 10.91 -4.25 4.80
N LYS A 98 11.13 -3.22 5.63
CA LYS A 98 12.45 -2.57 5.73
C LYS A 98 13.51 -3.55 6.17
N GLU A 99 13.27 -4.38 7.19
CA GLU A 99 14.29 -5.34 7.66
C GLU A 99 14.56 -6.43 6.62
N LEU A 100 13.51 -6.94 5.95
CA LEU A 100 13.66 -7.90 4.85
C LEU A 100 14.49 -7.32 3.69
N MET A 101 14.30 -6.05 3.35
CA MET A 101 15.07 -5.37 2.30
C MET A 101 16.49 -5.01 2.73
N SER A 102 16.70 -4.69 4.00
CA SER A 102 18.00 -4.26 4.54
C SER A 102 19.07 -5.36 4.43
N HIS A 103 18.63 -6.62 4.39
CA HIS A 103 19.51 -7.77 4.17
C HIS A 103 19.88 -7.98 2.68
N SER A 104 19.18 -7.34 1.74
CA SER A 104 19.33 -7.59 0.29
C SER A 104 19.80 -6.38 -0.52
N LEU A 105 19.63 -5.15 -0.05
CA LEU A 105 19.97 -3.89 -0.74
C LEU A 105 20.58 -2.93 0.28
N GLN A 106 21.78 -2.41 0.02
CA GLN A 106 22.48 -1.44 0.88
C GLN A 106 21.52 -0.35 1.36
N VAL A 107 21.38 -0.25 2.69
CA VAL A 107 20.33 0.49 3.38
C VAL A 107 20.44 2.00 3.09
N SER A 108 19.60 2.49 2.19
CA SER A 108 19.44 3.93 1.94
C SER A 108 18.60 4.59 3.03
N GLN A 109 18.82 5.89 3.31
CA GLN A 109 18.00 6.70 4.23
C GLN A 109 16.49 6.67 3.90
N LEU A 110 16.14 6.31 2.67
CA LEU A 110 14.77 6.17 2.16
C LEU A 110 14.15 4.78 2.40
N ALA A 111 14.82 3.87 3.13
CA ALA A 111 14.37 2.48 3.27
C ALA A 111 12.92 2.36 3.75
N TYR A 112 12.54 3.05 4.81
CA TYR A 112 11.16 3.02 5.32
C TYR A 112 10.13 3.57 4.32
N LEU A 113 10.47 4.64 3.58
CA LEU A 113 9.58 5.21 2.58
C LEU A 113 9.37 4.25 1.40
N LYS A 114 10.43 3.57 0.95
CA LYS A 114 10.34 2.52 -0.07
C LYS A 114 9.53 1.32 0.43
N SER A 115 9.80 0.86 1.66
CA SER A 115 9.08 -0.25 2.28
C SER A 115 7.59 0.05 2.42
N MET A 116 7.21 1.29 2.73
CA MET A 116 5.82 1.72 2.76
C MET A 116 5.11 1.54 1.42
N LEU A 117 5.70 2.01 0.33
CA LEU A 117 5.12 1.82 -1.00
C LEU A 117 5.01 0.33 -1.38
N LEU A 118 6.03 -0.46 -1.03
CA LEU A 118 6.02 -1.90 -1.28
C LEU A 118 4.93 -2.61 -0.49
N VAL A 119 4.78 -2.31 0.80
CA VAL A 119 3.68 -2.86 1.62
C VAL A 119 2.34 -2.61 0.93
N ASN A 120 2.13 -1.43 0.38
CA ASN A 120 0.89 -1.11 -0.33
C ASN A 120 0.71 -1.90 -1.63
N ILE A 121 1.76 -2.03 -2.43
CA ILE A 121 1.71 -2.86 -3.65
C ILE A 121 1.41 -4.31 -3.29
N PHE A 122 2.12 -4.89 -2.33
CA PHE A 122 1.91 -6.29 -1.92
C PHE A 122 0.56 -6.52 -1.25
N ALA A 123 0.09 -5.60 -0.41
CA ALA A 123 -1.25 -5.64 0.16
C ALA A 123 -2.32 -5.59 -0.95
N THR A 124 -2.09 -4.78 -1.98
CA THR A 124 -2.99 -4.68 -3.15
C THR A 124 -2.98 -5.97 -3.98
N VAL A 125 -1.83 -6.61 -4.18
CA VAL A 125 -1.76 -7.93 -4.82
C VAL A 125 -2.56 -8.95 -4.02
N GLY A 126 -2.36 -9.00 -2.69
CA GLY A 126 -3.12 -9.87 -1.79
C GLY A 126 -4.62 -9.60 -1.85
N LEU A 127 -5.01 -8.32 -1.87
CA LEU A 127 -6.39 -7.86 -2.00
C LEU A 127 -7.02 -8.33 -3.31
N ALA A 128 -6.32 -8.15 -4.44
CA ALA A 128 -6.79 -8.59 -5.75
C ALA A 128 -6.95 -10.11 -5.81
N TRP A 129 -5.99 -10.85 -5.28
CA TRP A 129 -6.02 -12.31 -5.23
C TRP A 129 -7.18 -12.82 -4.39
N LEU A 130 -7.38 -12.24 -3.21
CA LEU A 130 -8.48 -12.62 -2.33
C LEU A 130 -9.84 -12.28 -2.94
N PHE A 131 -10.00 -11.08 -3.52
CA PHE A 131 -11.23 -10.68 -4.17
C PHE A 131 -11.58 -11.60 -5.36
N TYR A 132 -10.60 -11.86 -6.23
CA TYR A 132 -10.76 -12.82 -7.34
C TYR A 132 -11.17 -14.21 -6.84
N PHE A 133 -10.49 -14.69 -5.80
CA PHE A 133 -10.77 -16.00 -5.20
C PHE A 133 -12.20 -16.07 -4.65
N ILE A 134 -12.66 -15.04 -3.93
CA ILE A 134 -14.02 -14.94 -3.41
C ILE A 134 -15.04 -14.97 -4.56
N LEU A 135 -14.85 -14.16 -5.61
CA LEU A 135 -15.73 -14.12 -6.77
C LEU A 135 -15.85 -15.50 -7.45
N LYS A 136 -14.73 -16.21 -7.59
CA LYS A 136 -14.71 -17.58 -8.14
C LYS A 136 -15.45 -18.57 -7.26
N LYS A 137 -15.37 -18.42 -5.94
CA LYS A 137 -15.97 -19.33 -4.98
C LYS A 137 -17.48 -19.15 -4.88
N ILE A 138 -17.96 -17.91 -4.78
CA ILE A 138 -19.39 -17.58 -4.65
C ILE A 138 -20.10 -17.66 -6.03
N LYS A 139 -19.34 -17.59 -7.14
CA LYS A 139 -19.87 -17.68 -8.51
C LYS A 139 -20.87 -16.58 -8.88
N ILE A 140 -20.71 -15.38 -8.31
CA ILE A 140 -21.57 -14.21 -8.56
C ILE A 140 -21.47 -13.74 -10.02
N THR A 141 -20.34 -13.97 -10.69
CA THR A 141 -20.10 -13.53 -12.07
C THR A 141 -19.45 -14.63 -12.91
N LYS A 142 -19.73 -14.59 -14.22
CA LYS A 142 -19.05 -15.43 -15.22
C LYS A 142 -17.61 -14.95 -15.49
N GLU A 143 -17.34 -13.65 -15.26
CA GLU A 143 -16.06 -12.98 -15.58
C GLU A 143 -15.36 -12.40 -14.34
N PRO A 144 -14.92 -13.23 -13.38
CA PRO A 144 -14.35 -12.77 -12.11
C PRO A 144 -13.01 -12.05 -12.28
N LEU A 145 -12.24 -12.38 -13.33
CA LEU A 145 -10.98 -11.69 -13.63
C LEU A 145 -11.25 -10.24 -14.03
N LEU A 146 -12.17 -10.04 -14.99
CA LEU A 146 -12.56 -8.70 -15.44
C LEU A 146 -13.11 -7.86 -14.29
N LEU A 147 -13.98 -8.42 -13.45
CA LEU A 147 -14.53 -7.69 -12.31
C LEU A 147 -13.45 -7.30 -11.29
N THR A 148 -12.46 -8.16 -11.07
CA THR A 148 -11.31 -7.82 -10.22
C THR A 148 -10.46 -6.71 -10.82
N ILE A 149 -10.27 -6.71 -12.14
CA ILE A 149 -9.57 -5.63 -12.86
C ILE A 149 -10.33 -4.32 -12.67
N ILE A 150 -11.65 -4.29 -12.91
CA ILE A 150 -12.48 -3.10 -12.69
C ILE A 150 -12.34 -2.59 -11.25
N PHE A 151 -12.40 -3.50 -10.27
CA PHE A 151 -12.19 -3.16 -8.86
C PHE A 151 -10.83 -2.48 -8.61
N LEU A 152 -9.75 -2.99 -9.21
CA LEU A 152 -8.40 -2.40 -9.09
C LEU A 152 -8.27 -1.00 -9.68
N PHE A 153 -9.13 -0.64 -10.64
CA PHE A 153 -9.13 0.66 -11.31
C PHE A 153 -10.21 1.61 -10.78
N LEU A 154 -10.86 1.29 -9.66
CA LEU A 154 -11.71 2.25 -8.96
C LEU A 154 -10.88 3.50 -8.61
N PRO A 155 -11.33 4.73 -8.94
CA PRO A 155 -10.47 5.92 -8.93
C PRO A 155 -9.70 6.14 -7.62
N ARG A 156 -10.38 6.04 -6.46
CA ARG A 156 -9.72 6.19 -5.16
C ARG A 156 -8.72 5.07 -4.89
N LEU A 157 -9.10 3.81 -5.11
CA LEU A 157 -8.22 2.67 -4.87
C LEU A 157 -6.97 2.74 -5.75
N PHE A 158 -7.14 3.13 -7.01
CA PHE A 158 -6.07 3.23 -7.99
C PHE A 158 -4.94 4.18 -7.56
N ILE A 159 -5.29 5.30 -6.94
CA ILE A 159 -4.34 6.30 -6.44
C ILE A 159 -3.75 5.87 -5.08
N VAL A 160 -4.59 5.51 -4.09
CA VAL A 160 -4.11 5.22 -2.73
C VAL A 160 -3.20 4.00 -2.65
N ARG A 161 -3.42 2.99 -3.52
CA ARG A 161 -2.54 1.82 -3.59
C ARG A 161 -1.14 2.11 -4.14
N SER A 162 -0.96 3.27 -4.77
CA SER A 162 0.26 3.71 -5.43
C SER A 162 1.09 4.67 -4.58
N VAL A 163 0.60 5.03 -3.39
CA VAL A 163 1.24 5.98 -2.45
C VAL A 163 1.28 5.34 -1.06
N GLY A 164 1.79 6.05 -0.05
CA GLY A 164 1.83 5.54 1.32
C GLY A 164 0.50 5.68 2.05
N ALA A 165 -0.34 4.65 2.03
CA ALA A 165 -1.69 4.74 2.62
C ALA A 165 -2.21 3.35 3.09
N PRO A 166 -2.71 3.18 4.32
CA PRO A 166 -3.04 1.85 4.87
C PRO A 166 -4.22 1.14 4.20
N GLU A 167 -4.98 1.81 3.32
CA GLU A 167 -6.28 1.36 2.82
C GLU A 167 -6.23 0.02 2.09
N SER A 168 -5.19 -0.26 1.30
CA SER A 168 -5.08 -1.55 0.62
C SER A 168 -4.98 -2.71 1.61
N LEU A 169 -4.20 -2.52 2.68
CA LEU A 169 -4.08 -3.51 3.76
C LEU A 169 -5.38 -3.61 4.56
N PHE A 170 -6.01 -2.48 4.85
CA PHE A 170 -7.30 -2.44 5.56
C PHE A 170 -8.39 -3.19 4.80
N LEU A 171 -8.55 -2.94 3.49
CA LEU A 171 -9.54 -3.63 2.65
C LEU A 171 -9.24 -5.13 2.54
N LEU A 172 -7.97 -5.51 2.44
CA LEU A 172 -7.56 -6.92 2.46
C LEU A 172 -8.01 -7.62 3.74
N LEU A 173 -7.80 -6.98 4.90
CA LEU A 173 -8.16 -7.55 6.20
C LEU A 173 -9.67 -7.60 6.42
N ILE A 174 -10.42 -6.59 5.96
CA ILE A 174 -11.89 -6.62 6.00
C ILE A 174 -12.43 -7.75 5.13
N LEU A 175 -12.00 -7.85 3.87
CA LEU A 175 -12.47 -8.94 3.01
C LEU A 175 -12.06 -10.31 3.54
N GLY A 176 -10.86 -10.40 4.12
CA GLY A 176 -10.40 -11.60 4.80
C GLY A 176 -11.29 -11.99 5.97
N SER A 177 -11.61 -11.02 6.86
CA SER A 177 -12.45 -11.28 8.02
C SER A 177 -13.86 -11.71 7.61
N LEU A 178 -14.47 -11.05 6.63
CA LEU A 178 -15.78 -11.41 6.08
C LEU A 178 -15.77 -12.83 5.50
N TYR A 179 -14.76 -13.16 4.70
CA TYR A 179 -14.62 -14.48 4.08
C TYR A 179 -14.51 -15.61 5.13
N PHE A 180 -13.70 -15.42 6.17
CA PHE A 180 -13.54 -16.43 7.22
C PHE A 180 -14.76 -16.52 8.14
N PHE A 181 -15.45 -15.40 8.36
CA PHE A 181 -16.70 -15.36 9.13
C PHE A 181 -17.81 -16.14 8.41
N GLU A 182 -18.07 -15.87 7.13
CA GLU A 182 -19.09 -16.57 6.33
C GLU A 182 -18.81 -18.08 6.26
N LYS A 183 -17.55 -18.47 6.06
CA LYS A 183 -17.15 -19.89 6.03
C LYS A 183 -17.49 -20.62 7.33
N ARG A 184 -17.48 -19.92 8.48
CA ARG A 184 -17.84 -20.48 9.78
C ARG A 184 -19.35 -20.66 9.90
N MET A 185 -20.13 -19.67 9.47
CA MET A 185 -21.60 -19.70 9.51
C MET A 185 -22.21 -20.78 8.62
N LEU A 186 -21.60 -21.10 7.48
CA LEU A 186 -22.07 -22.16 6.57
C LEU A 186 -21.69 -23.60 7.00
N LYS A 187 -20.96 -23.75 8.11
CA LYS A 187 -20.47 -25.05 8.61
C LYS A 187 -21.02 -25.44 9.98
N GLY A 188 -21.78 -24.56 10.64
CA GLY A 188 -22.50 -24.86 11.88
C GLY A 188 -23.98 -24.99 11.59
#